data_AF-A0AAV7WXS6-F1
#
_entry.id   AF-A0AAV7WXS6-F1
#
_cell.length_a   1.000
_cell.length_b   1.000
_cell.length_c   1.000
_cell.angle_alpha   90.00
_cell.angle_beta   90.00
_cell.angle_gamma   90.00
#
_symmetry.space_group_name_H-M   'P 1'
#
loop_
_entity.id
_entity.type
_entity.pdbx_description
1 polymer ?
#
loop_
_entity_poly.entity_id
_entity_poly.type
_entity_poly.pdbx_seq_one_letter_code
_entity_poly.pdbx_strand_id
1 'polypeptide(L)'
;MDELCALFKSIDAHFDTLTIMIIRLRQQIDRHAIRLDGADQGIFEMEEHTTAVIKLRETVGWLLKATVVTNEDREMRSLHNNLWIMEAAKSTNNGRPDIFVKCLLTVIFSRQDFSYKFVVERAHRSLGPHPPPGAPSPKY
;
A
#
# COMPACT_ATOMS: atom_id res chain seq x y z
N MET A 1 55.84 56.18 39.58
CA MET A 1 56.38 55.20 38.61
C MET A 1 55.70 53.84 38.79
N ASP A 2 55.55 53.34 40.02
CA ASP A 2 54.94 52.02 40.27
C ASP A 2 53.47 51.88 39.86
N GLU A 3 52.65 52.91 40.08
CA GLU A 3 51.22 52.91 39.67
C GLU A 3 51.04 52.84 38.15
N LEU A 4 51.95 53.49 37.40
CA LEU A 4 51.95 53.49 35.93
C LEU A 4 52.34 52.11 35.38
N CYS A 5 53.31 51.45 36.01
CA CYS A 5 53.65 50.06 35.72
C CYS A 5 52.51 49.09 36.06
N ALA A 6 51.77 49.31 37.16
CA ALA A 6 50.61 48.49 37.52
C ALA A 6 49.47 48.64 36.50
N LEU A 7 49.23 49.86 36.01
CA LEU A 7 48.24 50.13 34.97
C LEU A 7 48.59 49.41 33.66
N PHE A 8 49.84 49.50 33.18
CA PHE A 8 50.26 48.82 31.96
C PHE A 8 50.12 47.29 32.07
N LYS A 9 50.53 46.70 33.20
CA LYS A 9 50.34 45.25 33.43
C LYS A 9 48.88 44.83 33.42
N SER A 10 47.99 45.66 33.95
CA SER A 10 46.54 45.42 33.92
C SER A 10 46.00 45.45 32.49
N ILE A 11 46.41 46.47 31.72
CA ILE A 11 46.03 46.62 30.31
C ILE A 11 46.51 45.43 29.48
N ASP A 12 47.76 45.00 29.66
CA ASP A 12 48.32 43.83 28.97
C ASP A 12 47.51 42.56 29.31
N ALA A 13 47.18 42.35 30.59
CA ALA A 13 46.36 41.21 31.01
C ALA A 13 44.94 41.24 30.39
N HIS A 14 44.35 42.43 30.23
CA HIS A 14 43.07 42.59 29.54
C HIS A 14 43.19 42.26 28.04
N PHE A 15 44.25 42.70 27.37
CA PHE A 15 44.52 42.36 25.97
C PHE A 15 44.78 40.86 25.77
N ASP A 16 45.50 40.23 26.67
CA ASP A 16 45.70 38.77 26.66
C ASP A 16 44.36 38.03 26.81
N THR A 17 43.52 38.50 27.73
CA THR A 17 42.17 37.92 27.93
C THR A 17 41.31 38.07 26.69
N LEU A 18 41.30 39.25 26.07
CA LEU A 18 40.58 39.50 24.82
C LEU A 18 41.10 38.62 23.68
N THR A 19 42.42 38.46 23.58
CA THR A 19 43.05 37.60 22.57
C THR A 19 42.61 36.14 22.74
N ILE A 20 42.61 35.64 23.98
CA ILE A 20 42.11 34.28 24.29
C ILE A 20 40.63 34.14 23.94
N MET A 21 39.80 35.14 24.26
CA MET A 21 38.38 35.13 23.93
C MET A 21 38.14 35.11 22.42
N ILE A 22 38.87 35.92 21.65
CA ILE A 22 38.78 35.95 20.18
C ILE A 22 39.18 34.59 19.59
N ILE A 23 40.26 33.98 20.08
CA ILE A 23 40.69 32.64 19.63
C ILE A 23 39.59 31.61 19.92
N ARG A 24 38.99 31.64 21.12
CA ARG A 24 37.90 30.72 21.48
C ARG A 24 36.66 30.89 20.62
N LEU A 25 36.24 32.14 20.37
CA LEU A 25 35.10 32.43 19.50
C LEU A 25 35.36 31.94 18.08
N ARG A 26 36.57 32.16 17.55
CA ARG A 26 36.95 31.64 16.23
C ARG A 26 36.86 30.12 16.17
N GLN A 27 37.40 29.42 17.17
CA GLN A 27 37.29 27.96 17.24
C GLN A 27 35.83 27.47 17.33
N GLN A 28 34.96 28.21 18.02
CA GLN A 28 33.53 27.89 18.07
C GLN A 28 32.86 28.08 16.72
N ILE A 29 33.16 29.18 16.02
CA ILE A 29 32.65 29.44 14.66
C ILE A 29 33.08 28.32 13.72
N ASP A 30 34.35 27.92 13.74
CA ASP A 30 34.86 26.85 12.88
C ASP A 30 34.16 25.51 13.15
N ARG A 31 33.92 25.18 14.44
CA ARG A 31 33.16 23.98 14.81
C ARG A 31 31.70 24.05 14.37
N HIS A 32 31.08 25.22 14.45
CA HIS A 32 29.70 25.40 14.00
C HIS A 32 29.59 25.31 12.48
N ALA A 33 30.56 25.85 11.74
CA ALA A 33 30.62 25.73 10.29
C ALA A 33 30.68 24.25 9.86
N ILE A 34 31.61 23.47 10.42
CA ILE A 34 31.73 22.03 10.12
C ILE A 34 30.43 21.27 10.42
N ARG A 35 29.77 21.60 11.54
CA ARG A 35 28.50 20.97 11.92
C ARG A 35 27.36 21.35 10.99
N LEU A 36 27.33 22.58 10.49
CA LEU A 36 26.34 23.04 9.52
C LEU A 36 26.55 22.33 8.18
N ASP A 37 27.78 22.28 7.68
CA ASP A 37 28.10 21.57 6.43
C ASP A 37 27.69 20.09 6.50
N GLY A 38 27.96 19.43 7.64
CA GLY A 38 27.54 18.04 7.85
C GLY A 38 26.02 17.87 7.95
N ALA A 39 25.31 18.85 8.54
CA ALA A 39 23.85 18.83 8.60
C ALA A 39 23.24 19.03 7.22
N ASP A 40 23.76 19.96 6.42
CA ASP A 40 23.29 20.25 5.06
C ASP A 40 23.50 19.04 4.15
N GLN A 41 24.63 18.35 4.27
CA GLN A 41 24.86 17.09 3.56
C GLN A 41 23.86 16.00 3.99
N GLY A 42 23.63 15.86 5.30
CA GLY A 42 22.64 14.90 5.81
C GLY A 42 21.22 15.18 5.34
N ILE A 43 20.83 16.46 5.26
CA ILE A 43 19.54 16.89 4.71
C ILE A 43 19.46 16.51 3.22
N PHE A 44 20.50 16.79 2.44
CA PHE A 44 20.54 16.46 1.02
C PHE A 44 20.35 14.95 0.77
N GLU A 45 21.07 14.11 1.52
CA GLU A 45 20.95 12.65 1.42
C GLU A 45 19.53 12.16 1.81
N MET A 46 18.93 12.76 2.85
CA MET A 46 17.55 12.44 3.24
C MET A 46 16.53 12.87 2.18
N GLU A 47 16.71 14.02 1.55
CA GLU A 47 15.84 14.51 0.48
C GLU A 47 15.93 13.62 -0.77
N GLU A 48 17.13 13.18 -1.14
CA GLU A 48 17.34 12.23 -2.24
C GLU A 48 16.65 10.89 -1.95
N HIS A 49 16.86 10.34 -0.75
CA HIS A 49 16.22 9.09 -0.34
C HIS A 49 14.69 9.21 -0.33
N THR A 50 14.16 10.31 0.21
CA THR A 50 12.71 10.56 0.25
C THR A 50 12.13 10.63 -1.17
N THR A 51 12.83 11.29 -2.09
CA THR A 51 12.43 11.37 -3.50
C THR A 51 12.41 9.98 -4.16
N ALA A 52 13.40 9.14 -3.88
CA ALA A 52 13.46 7.77 -4.40
C ALA A 52 12.29 6.91 -3.87
N VAL A 53 11.99 7.01 -2.57
CA VAL A 53 10.87 6.27 -1.95
C VAL A 53 9.52 6.70 -2.52
N ILE A 54 9.31 8.00 -2.77
CA ILE A 54 8.08 8.51 -3.37
C ILE A 54 7.88 7.89 -4.77
N LYS A 55 8.92 7.90 -5.61
CA LYS A 55 8.85 7.30 -6.95
C LYS A 55 8.57 5.80 -6.89
N LEU A 56 9.19 5.08 -5.96
CA LEU A 56 8.95 3.64 -5.78
C LEU A 56 7.49 3.38 -5.37
N ARG A 57 6.97 4.17 -4.43
CA ARG A 57 5.58 4.06 -3.96
C ARG A 57 4.58 4.28 -5.11
N GLU A 58 4.81 5.30 -5.94
CA GLU A 58 3.97 5.57 -7.12
C GLU A 58 4.00 4.40 -8.10
N THR A 59 5.19 3.86 -8.38
CA THR A 59 5.37 2.70 -9.27
C THR A 59 4.63 1.47 -8.75
N VAL A 60 4.79 1.14 -7.47
CA VAL A 60 4.08 0.02 -6.83
C VAL A 60 2.58 0.25 -6.84
N GLY A 61 2.13 1.47 -6.56
CA GLY A 61 0.71 1.83 -6.60
C GLY A 61 0.10 1.66 -7.99
N TRP A 62 0.84 2.00 -9.05
CA TRP A 62 0.40 1.77 -10.42
C TRP A 62 0.33 0.28 -10.77
N LEU A 63 1.36 -0.50 -10.41
CA LEU A 63 1.39 -1.95 -10.63
C LEU A 63 0.25 -2.68 -9.91
N LEU A 64 -0.05 -2.27 -8.67
CA LEU A 64 -1.16 -2.84 -7.90
C LEU A 64 -2.49 -2.57 -8.61
N LYS A 65 -2.75 -1.34 -9.04
CA LYS A 65 -3.96 -0.98 -9.79
C LYS A 65 -4.09 -1.79 -11.08
N ALA A 66 -3.01 -1.90 -11.84
CA ALA A 66 -3.00 -2.69 -13.08
C ALA A 66 -3.29 -4.18 -12.81
N THR A 67 -2.75 -4.73 -11.71
CA THR A 67 -2.97 -6.13 -11.31
C THR A 67 -4.41 -6.36 -10.89
N VAL A 68 -5.01 -5.45 -10.13
CA VAL A 68 -6.43 -5.53 -9.73
C VAL A 68 -7.33 -5.54 -10.96
N VAL A 69 -7.15 -4.60 -11.89
CA VAL A 69 -7.95 -4.54 -13.13
C VAL A 69 -7.79 -5.83 -13.95
N THR A 70 -6.58 -6.35 -14.05
CA THR A 70 -6.33 -7.59 -14.79
C THR A 70 -6.99 -8.80 -14.12
N ASN A 71 -6.99 -8.84 -12.79
CA ASN A 71 -7.64 -9.91 -12.03
C ASN A 71 -9.16 -9.83 -12.14
N GLU A 72 -9.74 -8.64 -12.05
CA GLU A 72 -11.17 -8.41 -12.25
C GLU A 72 -11.60 -8.85 -13.65
N ASP A 73 -10.85 -8.49 -14.70
CA ASP A 73 -11.13 -8.95 -16.07
C ASP A 73 -11.03 -10.48 -16.20
N ARG A 74 -10.03 -11.11 -15.58
CA ARG A 74 -9.88 -12.57 -15.56
C ARG A 74 -11.03 -13.24 -14.81
N GLU A 75 -11.43 -12.69 -13.68
CA GLU A 75 -12.55 -13.19 -12.89
C GLU A 75 -13.85 -13.09 -13.69
N MET A 76 -14.14 -11.93 -14.29
CA MET A 76 -15.32 -11.74 -15.13
C MET A 76 -15.35 -12.69 -16.32
N ARG A 77 -14.22 -12.96 -16.98
CA ARG A 77 -14.13 -13.97 -18.04
C ARG A 77 -14.32 -15.39 -17.53
N SER A 78 -13.79 -15.70 -16.34
CA SER A 78 -13.99 -17.00 -15.71
C SER A 78 -15.44 -17.21 -15.28
N LEU A 79 -16.13 -16.15 -14.86
CA LEU A 79 -17.53 -16.18 -14.43
C LEU A 79 -18.51 -16.06 -15.61
N HIS A 80 -18.05 -15.69 -16.81
CA HIS A 80 -18.91 -15.44 -17.98
C HIS A 80 -19.85 -16.61 -18.30
N ASN A 81 -19.40 -17.84 -18.11
CA ASN A 81 -20.18 -19.05 -18.37
C ASN A 81 -20.87 -19.62 -17.12
N ASN A 82 -20.74 -18.95 -15.97
CA ASN A 82 -21.32 -19.39 -14.72
C ASN A 82 -22.77 -18.89 -14.61
N LEU A 83 -23.68 -19.82 -14.38
CA LEU A 83 -25.10 -19.54 -14.12
C LEU A 83 -25.36 -19.59 -12.62
N TRP A 84 -25.99 -18.54 -12.08
CA TRP A 84 -26.42 -18.46 -10.69
C TRP A 84 -27.91 -18.78 -10.59
N ILE A 85 -28.24 -19.83 -9.85
CA ILE A 85 -29.63 -20.21 -9.56
C ILE A 85 -29.95 -19.77 -8.14
N MET A 86 -30.70 -18.68 -8.01
CA MET A 86 -31.20 -18.21 -6.72
C MET A 86 -32.41 -19.08 -6.31
N GLU A 87 -32.51 -19.42 -5.02
CA GLU A 87 -33.66 -20.11 -4.43
C GLU A 87 -33.93 -21.56 -4.89
N ALA A 88 -32.87 -22.34 -5.12
CA ALA A 88 -33.02 -23.79 -5.29
C ALA A 88 -33.36 -24.47 -3.95
N ALA A 89 -34.54 -25.11 -3.86
CA ALA A 89 -34.98 -25.86 -2.69
C ALA A 89 -33.87 -26.79 -2.15
N LYS A 90 -33.71 -26.86 -0.83
CA LYS A 90 -32.61 -27.63 -0.21
C LYS A 90 -32.74 -29.14 -0.41
N SER A 91 -33.96 -29.64 -0.64
CA SER A 91 -34.29 -31.07 -0.74
C SER A 91 -34.29 -31.64 -2.17
N THR A 92 -34.11 -30.82 -3.21
CA THR A 92 -34.12 -31.33 -4.59
C THR A 92 -32.87 -32.18 -4.87
N ASN A 93 -33.08 -33.39 -5.39
CA ASN A 93 -32.07 -34.34 -5.89
C ASN A 93 -30.98 -34.75 -4.88
N ASN A 94 -31.34 -35.06 -3.63
CA ASN A 94 -30.44 -35.61 -2.60
C ASN A 94 -29.14 -34.80 -2.40
N GLY A 95 -29.19 -33.48 -2.57
CA GLY A 95 -28.02 -32.63 -2.42
C GLY A 95 -26.99 -32.77 -3.56
N ARG A 96 -27.38 -33.28 -4.74
CA ARG A 96 -26.57 -33.37 -5.96
C ARG A 96 -26.92 -32.24 -6.94
N PRO A 97 -26.18 -31.10 -6.91
CA PRO A 97 -26.52 -29.91 -7.71
C PRO A 97 -26.37 -30.16 -9.22
N ASP A 98 -25.44 -31.03 -9.61
CA ASP A 98 -25.17 -31.45 -10.98
C ASP A 98 -26.40 -32.09 -11.64
N ILE A 99 -27.10 -32.98 -10.92
CA ILE A 99 -28.31 -33.63 -11.42
C ILE A 99 -29.44 -32.60 -11.52
N PHE A 100 -29.58 -31.74 -10.51
CA PHE A 100 -30.59 -30.67 -10.52
C PHE A 100 -30.45 -29.75 -11.73
N VAL A 101 -29.24 -29.23 -11.99
CA VAL A 101 -29.01 -28.32 -13.12
C VAL A 101 -29.28 -29.02 -14.46
N LYS A 102 -28.82 -30.27 -14.64
CA LYS A 102 -29.09 -31.03 -15.87
C LYS A 102 -30.59 -31.23 -16.12
N CYS A 103 -31.34 -31.61 -15.08
CA CYS A 103 -32.79 -31.75 -15.17
C CYS A 103 -33.46 -30.41 -15.49
N LEU A 104 -33.09 -29.34 -14.78
CA LEU A 104 -33.66 -28.00 -14.98
C LEU A 104 -33.44 -27.50 -16.40
N LEU A 105 -32.21 -27.58 -16.92
CA LEU A 105 -31.90 -27.15 -18.29
C LEU A 105 -32.67 -27.98 -19.32
N THR A 106 -32.84 -29.28 -19.10
CA THR A 106 -33.62 -30.15 -19.98
C THR A 106 -35.11 -29.77 -20.00
N VAL A 107 -35.65 -29.36 -18.86
CA VAL A 107 -37.05 -28.92 -18.73
C VAL A 107 -37.27 -27.55 -19.39
N ILE A 108 -36.38 -26.59 -19.14
CA ILE A 108 -36.52 -25.21 -19.66
C ILE A 108 -36.35 -25.17 -21.17
N PHE A 109 -35.32 -25.82 -21.71
CA PHE A 109 -34.95 -25.69 -23.13
C PHE A 109 -35.62 -26.71 -24.05
N SER A 110 -36.49 -27.57 -23.52
CA SER A 110 -37.18 -28.66 -24.24
C SER A 110 -36.22 -29.68 -24.87
N ARG A 111 -36.61 -30.97 -24.88
CA ARG A 111 -35.75 -32.07 -25.37
C ARG A 111 -35.36 -31.97 -26.86
N GLN A 112 -36.12 -31.24 -27.67
CA GLN A 112 -36.00 -31.27 -29.12
C GLN A 112 -34.91 -30.34 -29.68
N ASP A 113 -34.60 -29.22 -29.01
CA ASP A 113 -33.71 -28.20 -29.60
C ASP A 113 -32.26 -28.24 -29.07
N PHE A 114 -32.02 -28.84 -27.89
CA PHE A 114 -30.75 -28.66 -27.17
C PHE A 114 -30.15 -29.90 -26.50
N SER A 115 -30.69 -31.11 -26.71
CA SER A 115 -30.31 -32.30 -25.92
C SER A 115 -28.82 -32.70 -25.96
N TYR A 116 -28.05 -32.18 -26.93
CA TYR A 116 -26.60 -32.45 -27.08
C TYR A 116 -25.71 -31.23 -26.85
N LYS A 117 -26.26 -30.05 -26.51
CA LYS A 117 -25.50 -28.78 -26.60
C LYS A 117 -25.01 -28.20 -25.27
N PHE A 118 -25.42 -28.75 -24.12
CA PHE A 118 -25.01 -28.22 -22.82
C PHE A 118 -24.31 -29.29 -21.98
N VAL A 119 -23.06 -29.01 -21.64
CA VAL A 119 -22.26 -29.82 -20.71
C VAL A 119 -22.10 -29.02 -19.42
N VAL A 120 -22.63 -29.55 -18.32
CA VAL A 120 -22.38 -28.99 -16.99
C VAL A 120 -21.03 -29.49 -16.53
N GLU A 121 -20.01 -28.63 -16.55
CA GLU A 121 -18.65 -28.96 -16.12
C GLU A 121 -18.57 -29.10 -14.59
N ARG A 122 -19.15 -28.15 -13.85
CA ARG A 122 -19.19 -28.15 -12.38
C ARG A 122 -20.47 -27.49 -11.88
N ALA A 123 -21.09 -28.10 -10.86
CA ALA A 123 -22.21 -27.50 -10.15
C ALA A 123 -22.01 -27.69 -8.64
N HIS A 124 -22.14 -26.61 -7.89
CA HIS A 124 -21.97 -26.62 -6.44
C HIS A 124 -22.89 -25.57 -5.81
N ARG A 125 -23.19 -25.72 -4.52
CA ARG A 125 -23.85 -24.66 -3.74
C ARG A 125 -22.78 -23.67 -3.29
N SER A 126 -23.14 -22.39 -3.19
CA SER A 126 -22.24 -21.39 -2.63
C SER A 126 -21.86 -21.78 -1.20
N LEU A 127 -20.57 -21.63 -0.87
CA LEU A 127 -20.03 -21.89 0.47
C LEU A 127 -20.16 -20.66 1.40
N GLY A 128 -20.65 -19.54 0.87
CA GLY A 128 -20.81 -18.29 1.61
C GLY A 128 -21.94 -18.36 2.63
N PRO A 129 -21.94 -17.44 3.62
CA PRO A 129 -23.01 -17.35 4.61
C PRO A 129 -24.36 -17.14 3.89
N HIS A 130 -25.39 -17.83 4.38
CA HIS A 130 -26.74 -17.65 3.86
C HIS A 130 -27.15 -16.18 4.04
N PRO A 131 -27.63 -15.49 2.99
CA PRO A 131 -28.20 -14.17 3.15
C PRO A 131 -29.38 -14.24 4.16
N PRO A 132 -29.55 -13.22 5.02
CA PRO A 132 -30.71 -13.14 5.90
C PRO A 132 -32.02 -13.17 5.09
N PRO A 133 -33.15 -13.60 5.69
CA PRO A 133 -34.44 -13.60 5.00
C PRO A 133 -34.77 -12.22 4.42
N GLY A 134 -35.04 -12.15 3.12
CA GLY A 134 -35.33 -10.89 2.40
C GLY A 134 -34.10 -10.10 1.94
N ALA A 135 -32.89 -10.53 2.28
CA ALA A 135 -31.67 -9.96 1.72
C ALA A 135 -31.36 -10.60 0.36
N PRO A 136 -30.91 -9.82 -0.63
CA PRO A 136 -30.45 -10.36 -1.91
C PRO A 136 -29.30 -11.34 -1.66
N SER A 137 -29.23 -12.41 -2.46
CA SER A 137 -28.10 -13.34 -2.39
C SER A 137 -26.79 -12.59 -2.54
N PRO A 138 -25.73 -12.97 -1.79
CA PRO A 138 -24.45 -12.28 -1.85
C PRO A 138 -23.98 -12.24 -3.29
N LYS A 139 -23.88 -11.01 -3.83
CA LYS A 139 -23.23 -10.75 -5.11
C LYS A 139 -21.74 -10.93 -4.86
N TYR A 140 -21.19 -12.01 -5.37
CA TYR A 140 -19.75 -12.13 -5.60
C TYR A 140 -19.53 -11.68 -7.04
#